data_AF-A0A934ENI1-F1
#
_entry.id   AF-A0A934ENI1-F1
#
_cell.length_a   1.000
_cell.length_b   1.000
_cell.length_c   1.000
_cell.angle_alpha   90.00
_cell.angle_beta   90.00
_cell.angle_gamma   90.00
#
_symmetry.space_group_name_H-M   'P 1'
#
loop_
_entity.id
_entity.type
_entity.pdbx_description
1 polymer ?
#
loop_
_entity_poly.entity_id
_entity_poly.type
_entity_poly.pdbx_seq_one_letter_code
_entity_poly.pdbx_strand_id
1 'polypeptide(L)'
;MLKTEKIKTHVMFPSDLLKAIDKTVGGRKRSKFIVEAAERRLADIRIQKALEATAGCWKDENHPELMTQKDIRTYLKKTREKTEQRIKRLSE
;
A
#
# COMPACT_ATOMS: atom_id res chain seq x y z
N MET A 1 19.37 1.48 -14.71
CA MET A 1 17.96 1.10 -14.92
C MET A 1 17.88 -0.41 -15.05
N LEU A 2 17.23 -1.10 -14.12
CA LEU A 2 17.00 -2.54 -14.26
C LEU A 2 16.03 -2.74 -15.43
N LYS A 3 16.51 -3.34 -16.52
CA LYS A 3 15.70 -3.65 -17.69
C LYS A 3 14.81 -4.83 -17.33
N THR A 4 13.52 -4.60 -17.13
CA THR A 4 12.58 -5.68 -16.80
C THR A 4 12.44 -6.60 -18.01
N GLU A 5 12.95 -7.81 -17.91
CA GLU A 5 12.84 -8.82 -18.95
C GLU A 5 11.39 -9.34 -19.00
N LYS A 6 10.78 -9.34 -20.19
CA LYS A 6 9.41 -9.80 -20.40
C LYS A 6 9.43 -11.19 -21.00
N ILE A 7 8.91 -12.17 -20.27
CA ILE A 7 8.78 -13.56 -20.71
C ILE A 7 7.34 -13.79 -21.18
N LYS A 8 7.17 -14.44 -22.34
CA LYS A 8 5.84 -14.86 -22.81
C LYS A 8 5.37 -16.07 -22.01
N THR A 9 4.19 -15.97 -21.41
CA THR A 9 3.56 -17.06 -20.66
C THR A 9 2.21 -17.37 -21.28
N HIS A 10 1.93 -18.65 -21.53
CA HIS A 10 0.61 -19.09 -22.00
C HIS A 10 -0.30 -19.34 -20.79
N VAL A 11 -1.44 -18.65 -20.73
CA VAL A 11 -2.40 -18.75 -19.63
C VAL A 11 -3.79 -18.96 -20.22
N MET A 12 -4.54 -19.91 -19.68
CA MET A 12 -5.91 -20.18 -20.10
C MET A 12 -6.85 -19.17 -19.46
N PHE A 13 -7.72 -18.56 -20.27
CA PHE A 13 -8.75 -17.64 -19.80
C PHE A 13 -10.13 -18.12 -20.27
N PRO A 14 -11.18 -17.97 -19.44
CA PRO A 14 -12.55 -18.11 -19.90
C PRO A 14 -12.82 -17.14 -21.06
N SER A 15 -13.49 -17.64 -22.10
CA SER A 15 -13.78 -16.87 -23.31
C SER A 15 -14.59 -15.61 -23.00
N ASP A 16 -15.55 -15.70 -22.09
CA ASP A 16 -16.42 -14.59 -21.72
C ASP A 16 -15.66 -13.49 -20.97
N LEU A 17 -14.68 -13.87 -20.13
CA LEU A 17 -13.81 -12.92 -19.44
C LEU A 17 -12.93 -12.15 -20.43
N LEU A 18 -12.34 -12.85 -21.40
CA LEU A 18 -11.55 -12.19 -22.46
C LEU A 18 -12.40 -11.20 -23.27
N LYS A 19 -13.62 -11.59 -23.66
CA LYS A 19 -14.56 -10.70 -24.37
C LYS A 19 -14.94 -9.48 -23.53
N ALA A 20 -15.15 -9.65 -22.23
CA ALA A 20 -15.45 -8.54 -21.33
C ALA A 20 -14.27 -7.56 -21.23
N ILE A 21 -13.04 -8.08 -21.12
CA ILE A 21 -11.82 -7.27 -21.15
C ILE A 21 -11.72 -6.53 -22.48
N ASP A 22 -11.94 -7.20 -23.61
CA ASP A 22 -11.92 -6.56 -24.93
C ASP A 22 -12.89 -5.41 -25.08
N LYS A 23 -14.13 -5.62 -24.64
CA LYS A 23 -15.16 -4.59 -24.68
C LYS A 23 -14.78 -3.37 -23.83
N THR A 24 -14.04 -3.60 -22.74
CA THR A 24 -13.69 -2.56 -21.76
C THR A 24 -12.43 -1.78 -22.14
N VAL A 25 -11.34 -2.46 -22.51
CA VAL A 25 -10.04 -1.83 -22.79
C VAL A 25 -9.65 -1.81 -24.27
N GLY A 26 -10.35 -2.55 -25.13
CA GLY A 26 -10.04 -2.68 -26.56
C GLY A 26 -8.96 -3.72 -26.87
N GLY A 27 -8.99 -4.26 -28.09
CA GLY A 27 -8.22 -5.46 -28.49
C GLY A 27 -6.69 -5.37 -28.44
N ARG A 28 -6.09 -4.18 -28.23
CA ARG A 28 -4.61 -4.00 -28.14
C ARG A 28 -4.09 -3.74 -26.73
N LYS A 29 -4.98 -3.63 -25.73
CA LYS A 29 -4.59 -3.28 -24.35
C LYS A 29 -4.73 -4.43 -23.35
N ARG A 30 -5.07 -5.64 -23.81
CA ARG A 30 -5.25 -6.82 -22.95
C ARG A 30 -4.05 -7.12 -22.06
N SER A 31 -2.84 -7.22 -22.65
CA SER A 31 -1.64 -7.56 -21.89
C SER A 31 -1.33 -6.50 -20.82
N LYS A 32 -1.46 -5.21 -21.17
CA LYS A 32 -1.29 -4.12 -20.21
C LYS A 32 -2.30 -4.21 -19.06
N PHE A 33 -3.57 -4.40 -19.39
CA PHE A 33 -4.64 -4.52 -18.40
C PHE A 33 -4.41 -5.70 -17.44
N ILE A 34 -4.05 -6.87 -17.97
CA ILE A 34 -3.80 -8.07 -17.15
C ILE A 34 -2.60 -7.87 -16.23
N VAL A 35 -1.52 -7.26 -16.72
CA VAL A 35 -0.33 -6.97 -15.91
C VAL A 35 -0.68 -5.99 -14.78
N GLU A 36 -1.34 -4.87 -15.09
CA GLU A 36 -1.74 -3.88 -14.08
C GLU A 36 -2.71 -4.48 -13.03
N ALA A 37 -3.65 -5.31 -13.46
CA ALA A 37 -4.57 -6.01 -12.57
C ALA A 37 -3.83 -7.00 -11.65
N ALA A 38 -2.85 -7.74 -12.19
CA ALA A 38 -2.02 -8.66 -11.41
C ALA A 38 -1.13 -7.91 -10.41
N GLU A 39 -0.49 -6.81 -10.82
CA GLU A 39 0.32 -5.96 -9.94
C GLU A 39 -0.51 -5.42 -8.77
N ARG A 40 -1.70 -4.90 -9.07
CA ARG A 40 -2.64 -4.43 -8.03
C ARG A 40 -3.03 -5.55 -7.09
N ARG A 41 -3.41 -6.72 -7.62
CA ARG A 41 -3.81 -7.85 -6.79
C ARG A 41 -2.68 -8.35 -5.90
N LEU A 42 -1.44 -8.35 -6.38
CA LEU A 42 -0.27 -8.70 -5.59
C LEU A 42 -0.01 -7.67 -4.47
N ALA A 43 -0.22 -6.38 -4.74
CA ALA A 43 -0.12 -5.34 -3.72
C ALA A 43 -1.17 -5.55 -2.62
N ASP A 44 -2.43 -5.82 -2.99
CA ASP A 44 -3.50 -6.10 -2.03
C ASP A 44 -3.17 -7.30 -1.14
N ILE A 45 -2.67 -8.40 -1.73
CA ILE A 45 -2.27 -9.60 -0.98
C ILE A 45 -1.13 -9.28 -0.01
N ARG A 46 -0.16 -8.46 -0.40
CA ARG A 46 0.95 -8.06 0.49
C ARG A 46 0.43 -7.26 1.68
N ILE A 47 -0.48 -6.31 1.45
CA ILE A 47 -1.10 -5.52 2.51
C ILE A 47 -1.89 -6.44 3.44
N GLN A 48 -2.70 -7.35 2.89
CA GLN A 48 -3.47 -8.28 3.70
C GLN A 48 -2.57 -9.13 4.61
N LYS A 49 -1.50 -9.70 4.07
CA LYS A 49 -0.52 -10.47 4.86
C LYS A 49 0.14 -9.62 5.94
N ALA A 50 0.46 -8.37 5.63
CA ALA A 50 1.03 -7.45 6.63
C ALA A 50 0.03 -7.17 7.75
N LEU A 51 -1.24 -6.90 7.43
CA LEU A 51 -2.30 -6.69 8.42
C LEU A 51 -2.51 -7.91 9.32
N GLU A 52 -2.52 -9.11 8.74
CA GLU A 52 -2.63 -10.37 9.49
C GLU A 52 -1.42 -10.56 10.42
N ALA A 53 -0.20 -10.31 9.92
CA ALA A 53 1.03 -10.46 10.70
C ALA A 53 1.18 -9.40 11.81
N THR A 54 0.64 -8.20 11.62
CA THR A 54 0.70 -7.12 12.61
C THR A 54 -0.57 -7.01 13.45
N ALA A 55 -1.52 -7.93 13.30
CA ALA A 55 -2.74 -7.92 14.10
C ALA A 55 -2.39 -7.96 15.60
N GLY A 56 -2.89 -6.97 16.36
CA GLY A 56 -2.62 -6.86 17.80
C GLY A 56 -1.22 -6.32 18.16
N CYS A 57 -0.43 -5.83 17.18
CA CYS A 57 0.84 -5.14 17.47
C CYS A 57 0.63 -3.81 18.20
N TRP A 58 -0.56 -3.22 18.05
CA TRP A 58 -0.98 -1.98 18.69
C TRP A 58 -2.07 -2.28 19.72
N LYS A 59 -1.77 -2.06 21.00
CA LYS A 59 -2.71 -2.23 22.12
C LYS A 59 -2.70 -0.96 22.96
N ASP A 60 -3.87 -0.60 23.50
CA ASP A 60 -4.04 0.55 24.38
C ASP A 60 -3.11 0.48 25.61
N GLU A 61 -2.91 -0.73 26.14
CA GLU A 61 -1.98 -1.03 27.25
C GLU A 61 -0.52 -0.62 26.94
N ASN A 62 -0.12 -0.69 25.66
CA ASN A 62 1.22 -0.34 25.21
C ASN A 62 1.36 1.17 24.91
N HIS A 63 0.26 1.91 24.88
CA HIS A 63 0.22 3.33 24.48
C HIS A 63 -0.62 4.17 25.47
N PRO A 64 -0.24 4.21 26.76
CA PRO A 64 -0.95 5.02 27.76
C PRO A 64 -1.00 6.51 27.39
N GLU A 65 -0.01 7.00 26.64
CA GLU A 65 0.09 8.38 26.15
C GLU A 65 -0.95 8.75 25.09
N LEU A 66 -1.76 7.80 24.62
CA LEU A 66 -2.80 8.00 23.61
C LEU A 66 -4.20 7.62 24.11
N MET A 67 -4.37 7.32 25.39
CA MET A 67 -5.62 6.80 25.98
C MET A 67 -6.76 7.80 25.97
N THR A 68 -6.49 9.08 26.25
CA THR A 68 -7.52 10.11 26.28
C THR A 68 -7.26 11.22 25.28
N GLN A 69 -8.30 11.99 24.96
CA GLN A 69 -8.17 13.18 24.11
C GLN A 69 -7.11 14.18 24.65
N LYS A 70 -6.94 14.25 25.98
CA LYS A 70 -5.93 15.10 26.61
C LYS A 70 -4.53 14.53 26.37
N ASP A 71 -4.34 13.23 26.54
CA ASP A 71 -3.05 12.56 26.36
C ASP A 71 -2.59 12.66 24.90
N ILE A 72 -3.51 12.42 23.95
CA ILE A 72 -3.27 12.61 22.51
C ILE A 72 -2.82 14.04 22.21
N ARG A 73 -3.50 15.07 22.78
CA ARG A 73 -3.11 16.48 22.57
C ARG A 73 -1.71 16.76 23.12
N THR A 74 -1.38 16.24 24.30
CA THR A 74 -0.05 16.38 24.90
C THR A 74 1.02 15.67 24.08
N TYR A 75 0.74 14.46 23.60
CA TYR A 75 1.64 13.70 22.73
C TYR A 75 1.91 14.45 21.41
N LEU A 76 0.86 14.92 20.73
CA LEU A 76 0.99 15.67 19.48
C LEU A 76 1.79 16.96 19.67
N LYS A 77 1.56 17.71 20.75
CA LYS A 77 2.32 18.93 21.06
C LYS A 77 3.82 18.61 21.17
N LYS A 78 4.19 17.63 21.99
CA LYS A 78 5.60 17.23 22.18
C LYS A 78 6.24 16.75 20.88
N THR A 79 5.52 15.98 20.07
CA THR A 79 6.03 15.45 18.80
C THR A 79 6.28 16.57 17.78
N ARG A 80 5.39 17.57 17.72
CA ARG A 80 5.56 18.75 16.86
C ARG A 80 6.74 19.61 17.30
N GLU A 81 6.83 19.93 18.59
CA GLU A 81 7.95 20.71 19.15
C GLU A 81 9.31 20.04 18.86
N LYS A 82 9.41 18.72 19.06
CA LYS A 82 10.62 17.96 18.70
C LYS A 82 10.95 18.02 17.21
N THR A 83 9.92 17.98 16.36
CA THR A 83 10.09 18.05 14.91
C THR A 83 10.59 19.44 14.49
N GLU A 84 10.00 20.50 15.04
CA GLU A 84 10.42 21.89 14.79
C GLU A 84 11.85 22.14 15.23
N GLN A 85 12.23 21.67 16.43
CA GLN A 85 13.62 21.75 16.91
C GLN A 85 14.60 21.02 15.99
N ARG A 86 14.22 19.84 15.49
CA ARG A 86 15.05 19.07 14.54
C ARG A 86 15.20 19.79 13.21
N ILE A 87 14.11 20.36 12.68
CA ILE A 87 14.15 21.13 11.43
C ILE A 87 15.07 22.35 11.61
N LYS A 88 14.92 23.09 12.72
CA LYS A 88 15.75 24.26 13.02
C LYS A 88 17.24 23.91 13.06
N ARG A 89 17.61 22.81 13.71
CA ARG A 89 18.99 22.31 13.77
C ARG A 89 19.56 21.96 12.39
N LEU A 90 18.73 21.45 11.47
CA LEU A 90 19.17 21.06 10.13
C LEU A 90 19.24 22.26 9.16
N SER A 91 18.60 23.37 9.51
CA SER A 91 18.61 24.62 8.74
C SER A 91 19.66 25.64 9.20
N GLU A 92 20.36 25.35 10.30
CA GLU A 92 21.52 26.11 10.81
C GLU A 92 22.82 25.49 10.27
#